data_AF-A0A353Z893-F1
#
_entry.id   AF-A0A353Z893-F1
#
_cell.length_a   1.000
_cell.length_b   1.000
_cell.length_c   1.000
_cell.angle_alpha   90.00
_cell.angle_beta   90.00
_cell.angle_gamma   90.00
#
_symmetry.space_group_name_H-M   'P 1'
#
loop_
_entity.id
_entity.type
_entity.pdbx_description
1 polymer ?
#
loop_
_entity_poly.entity_id
_entity_poly.type
_entity_poly.pdbx_seq_one_letter_code
_entity_poly.pdbx_strand_id
1 'polypeptide(L)'
;MVATIVTLSVCGWWFQRAHRRSVAEQTLGPRARQAAEALSRGDLEEAANCYVDVVEAIELLNRKEPRSLQLRQIGRETIARARLCSSPLQTLAEEASAFSRGTSTSWKETFRSQFQDHWVVLDLTVEPRTGDSRRGRYGLDCLLTAEGVELLLVGELPEFERLPLSAETPRRVIFAAPLAGLQPGDASHPGQWTLKLAGRQGFLWTTPETLAELGFPVDDETRAVLQSQAALLGVVTP
;
A
#
# COMPACT_ATOMS: atom_id res chain seq x y z
N MET A 1 -6.52 41.55 -16.15
CA MET A 1 -5.75 41.15 -14.94
C MET A 1 -5.85 39.64 -14.65
N VAL A 2 -7.00 38.99 -14.86
CA VAL A 2 -7.15 37.52 -14.65
C VAL A 2 -6.29 36.67 -15.61
N ALA A 3 -6.18 37.06 -16.89
CA ALA A 3 -5.41 36.31 -17.89
C ALA A 3 -3.90 36.19 -17.58
N THR A 4 -3.31 37.21 -16.96
CA THR A 4 -1.88 37.25 -16.63
C THR A 4 -1.54 36.33 -15.45
N ILE A 5 -2.44 36.25 -14.45
CA ILE A 5 -2.29 35.37 -13.28
C ILE A 5 -2.42 33.90 -13.68
N VAL A 6 -3.36 33.58 -14.57
CA VAL A 6 -3.52 32.21 -15.10
C VAL A 6 -2.27 31.78 -15.90
N THR A 7 -1.72 32.66 -16.73
CA THR A 7 -0.54 32.34 -17.55
C THR A 7 0.72 32.10 -16.71
N LEU A 8 0.99 32.95 -15.70
CA LEU A 8 2.12 32.76 -14.78
C LEU A 8 2.00 31.48 -13.94
N SER A 9 0.78 31.16 -13.50
CA SER A 9 0.50 29.93 -12.75
C SER A 9 0.71 28.67 -13.59
N VAL A 10 0.29 28.70 -14.86
CA VAL A 10 0.48 27.58 -15.80
C VAL A 10 1.96 27.40 -16.16
N CYS A 11 2.70 28.47 -16.43
CA CYS A 11 4.14 28.40 -16.74
C CYS A 11 4.96 27.91 -15.54
N GLY A 12 4.66 28.38 -14.33
CA GLY A 12 5.32 27.91 -13.11
C GLY A 12 5.09 26.41 -12.86
N TRP A 13 3.85 25.94 -13.02
CA TRP A 13 3.53 24.52 -12.94
C TRP A 13 4.26 23.68 -13.99
N TRP A 14 4.33 24.17 -15.22
CA TRP A 14 5.02 23.49 -16.32
C TRP A 14 6.52 23.37 -16.08
N PHE A 15 7.17 24.45 -15.63
CA PHE A 15 8.59 24.45 -15.31
C PHE A 15 8.91 23.49 -14.15
N GLN A 16 8.10 23.54 -13.09
CA GLN A 16 8.25 22.63 -11.95
C GLN A 16 8.06 21.17 -12.37
N ARG A 17 7.07 20.88 -13.22
CA ARG A 17 6.82 19.53 -13.75
C ARG A 17 7.96 19.04 -14.64
N ALA A 18 8.47 19.89 -15.54
CA ALA A 18 9.59 19.56 -16.42
C ALA A 18 10.88 19.31 -15.62
N HIS A 19 11.15 20.14 -14.62
CA HIS A 19 12.30 19.98 -13.73
C HIS A 19 12.22 18.67 -12.94
N ARG A 20 11.06 18.36 -12.33
CA ARG A 20 10.85 17.10 -11.61
C ARG A 20 11.04 15.87 -12.49
N ARG A 21 10.60 15.91 -13.76
CA ARG A 21 10.83 14.81 -14.70
C ARG A 21 12.30 14.61 -15.04
N SER A 22 13.03 15.71 -15.29
CA SER A 22 14.47 15.64 -15.57
C SER A 22 15.25 15.06 -14.39
N VAL A 23 14.93 15.48 -13.16
CA VAL A 23 15.51 14.90 -11.94
C VAL A 23 15.18 13.41 -11.83
N ALA A 24 13.93 13.01 -12.05
CA ALA A 24 13.54 11.60 -12.00
C ALA A 24 14.30 10.73 -13.02
N GLU A 25 14.53 11.23 -14.24
CA GLU A 25 15.31 10.52 -15.25
C GLU A 25 16.78 10.33 -14.83
N GLN A 26 17.38 11.34 -14.20
CA GLN A 26 18.76 11.29 -13.72
C GLN A 26 18.90 10.39 -12.48
N THR A 27 17.90 10.35 -11.61
CA THR A 27 17.92 9.62 -10.34
C THR A 27 17.62 8.13 -10.52
N LEU A 28 16.74 7.75 -11.46
CA LEU A 28 16.21 6.39 -11.59
C LEU A 28 17.31 5.33 -11.73
N GLY A 29 18.24 5.51 -12.68
CA GLY A 29 19.29 4.54 -12.95
C GLY A 29 20.28 4.35 -11.79
N PRO A 30 20.90 5.43 -11.28
CA PRO A 30 21.80 5.36 -10.13
C PRO A 30 21.15 4.77 -8.88
N ARG A 31 19.95 5.23 -8.49
CA ARG A 31 19.26 4.73 -7.30
C ARG A 31 18.84 3.27 -7.43
N ALA A 32 18.42 2.83 -8.61
CA ALA A 32 18.09 1.42 -8.83
C ALA A 32 19.31 0.50 -8.66
N ARG A 33 20.50 0.95 -9.08
CA ARG A 33 21.75 0.21 -8.84
C ARG A 33 22.12 0.18 -7.37
N GLN A 34 22.09 1.34 -6.69
CA GLN A 34 22.36 1.42 -5.26
C GLN A 34 21.41 0.54 -4.45
N ALA A 35 20.12 0.53 -4.80
CA ALA A 35 19.13 -0.34 -4.18
C ALA A 35 19.50 -1.83 -4.38
N ALA A 36 19.77 -2.25 -5.62
CA ALA A 36 20.15 -3.64 -5.90
C ALA A 36 21.43 -4.07 -5.17
N GLU A 37 22.42 -3.19 -5.08
CA GLU A 37 23.64 -3.42 -4.30
C GLU A 37 23.33 -3.58 -2.81
N ALA A 38 22.49 -2.71 -2.23
CA ALA A 38 22.06 -2.81 -0.84
C ALA A 38 21.30 -4.13 -0.56
N LEU A 39 20.38 -4.56 -1.44
CA LEU A 39 19.72 -5.86 -1.33
C LEU A 39 20.73 -7.00 -1.34
N SER A 40 21.72 -6.96 -2.23
CA SER A 40 22.74 -8.02 -2.33
C SER A 40 23.58 -8.16 -1.07
N ARG A 41 23.68 -7.08 -0.26
CA ARG A 41 24.35 -7.08 1.05
C ARG A 41 23.41 -7.42 2.21
N GLY A 42 22.11 -7.62 1.96
CA GLY A 42 21.10 -7.85 2.99
C GLY A 42 20.66 -6.59 3.75
N ASP A 43 21.06 -5.40 3.30
CA ASP A 43 20.71 -4.13 3.92
C ASP A 43 19.34 -3.65 3.42
N LEU A 44 18.28 -4.17 4.03
CA LEU A 44 16.89 -3.89 3.62
C LEU A 44 16.49 -2.43 3.83
N GLU A 45 17.05 -1.74 4.82
CA GLU A 45 16.69 -0.35 5.13
C GLU A 45 17.28 0.61 4.08
N GLU A 46 18.57 0.50 3.80
CA GLU A 46 19.25 1.28 2.75
C GLU A 46 18.60 1.01 1.37
N ALA A 47 18.29 -0.26 1.11
CA ALA A 47 17.60 -0.69 -0.09
C ALA A 47 16.22 -0.05 -0.24
N ALA A 48 15.39 -0.09 0.80
CA ALA A 48 14.07 0.51 0.81
C ALA A 48 14.14 2.02 0.58
N ASN A 49 15.08 2.71 1.24
CA ASN A 49 15.27 4.15 1.07
C ASN A 49 15.63 4.51 -0.39
N CYS A 50 16.50 3.73 -1.03
CA CYS A 50 16.81 3.93 -2.45
C CYS A 50 15.61 3.59 -3.36
N TYR A 51 14.82 2.57 -3.01
CA TYR A 51 13.66 2.18 -3.80
C TYR A 51 12.49 3.15 -3.71
N VAL A 52 12.35 3.93 -2.64
CA VAL A 52 11.36 5.02 -2.57
C VAL A 52 11.57 5.98 -3.76
N ASP A 53 12.81 6.45 -3.95
CA ASP A 53 13.16 7.35 -5.06
C ASP A 53 12.89 6.72 -6.44
N VAL A 54 13.15 5.42 -6.57
CA VAL A 54 12.94 4.65 -7.81
C VAL A 54 11.45 4.51 -8.14
N VAL A 55 10.62 4.12 -7.16
CA VAL A 55 9.18 3.97 -7.33
C VAL A 55 8.54 5.32 -7.68
N GLU A 56 8.89 6.38 -6.95
CA GLU A 56 8.42 7.73 -7.24
C GLU A 56 8.84 8.20 -8.64
N ALA A 57 10.08 7.94 -9.06
CA ALA A 57 10.55 8.29 -10.40
C ALA A 57 9.78 7.54 -11.50
N ILE A 58 9.52 6.23 -11.32
CA ILE A 58 8.74 5.43 -12.29
C ILE A 58 7.31 5.97 -12.41
N GLU A 59 6.66 6.27 -11.28
CA GLU A 59 5.30 6.80 -11.25
C GLU A 59 5.21 8.21 -11.87
N LEU A 60 6.16 9.09 -11.54
CA LEU A 60 6.22 10.44 -12.08
C LEU A 60 6.46 10.45 -13.60
N LEU A 61 7.31 9.54 -14.10
CA LEU A 61 7.59 9.37 -15.52
C LEU A 61 6.48 8.59 -16.25
N ASN A 62 5.55 7.97 -15.51
CA ASN A 62 4.49 7.11 -16.02
C ASN A 62 5.04 5.99 -16.94
N ARG A 63 6.15 5.39 -16.52
CA ARG A 63 6.81 4.29 -17.24
C ARG A 63 6.04 2.98 -17.01
N LYS A 64 5.72 2.28 -18.10
CA LYS A 64 4.88 1.07 -18.10
C LYS A 64 5.55 -0.11 -18.81
N GLU A 65 6.80 0.05 -19.23
CA GLU A 65 7.59 -1.04 -19.80
C GLU A 65 7.80 -2.15 -18.76
N PRO A 66 7.89 -3.43 -19.19
CA PRO A 66 7.97 -4.57 -18.27
C PRO A 66 9.07 -4.44 -17.20
N ARG A 67 10.25 -3.92 -17.58
CA ARG A 67 11.36 -3.69 -16.67
C ARG A 67 11.03 -2.66 -15.59
N SER A 68 10.31 -1.58 -15.92
CA SER A 68 9.88 -0.59 -14.94
C SER A 68 8.78 -1.13 -14.03
N LEU A 69 7.86 -1.95 -14.55
CA LEU A 69 6.86 -2.61 -13.72
C LEU A 69 7.50 -3.56 -12.72
N GLN A 70 8.47 -4.37 -13.17
CA GLN A 70 9.23 -5.26 -12.29
C GLN A 70 10.04 -4.49 -11.24
N LEU A 71 10.75 -3.43 -11.64
CA LEU A 71 11.53 -2.62 -10.71
C LEU A 71 10.63 -1.90 -9.68
N ARG A 72 9.45 -1.42 -10.11
CA ARG A 72 8.43 -0.86 -9.21
C ARG A 72 7.93 -1.90 -8.21
N GLN A 73 7.68 -3.12 -8.67
CA GLN A 73 7.21 -4.21 -7.82
C GLN A 73 8.26 -4.59 -6.77
N ILE A 74 9.51 -4.83 -7.19
CA ILE A 74 10.63 -5.12 -6.27
C ILE A 74 10.80 -3.99 -5.26
N GLY A 75 10.72 -2.74 -5.71
CA GLY A 75 10.83 -1.58 -4.84
C GLY A 75 9.72 -1.52 -3.80
N ARG A 76 8.46 -1.71 -4.21
CA ARG A 76 7.30 -1.71 -3.29
C ARG A 76 7.36 -2.86 -2.27
N GLU A 77 7.71 -4.07 -2.71
CA GLU A 77 7.91 -5.21 -1.80
C GLU A 77 9.06 -4.95 -0.81
N THR A 78 10.18 -4.41 -1.27
CA THR A 78 11.32 -4.09 -0.39
C THR A 78 10.95 -3.02 0.64
N ILE A 79 10.27 -1.95 0.22
CA ILE A 79 9.81 -0.88 1.12
C ILE A 79 8.86 -1.46 2.18
N ALA A 80 7.90 -2.28 1.76
CA ALA A 80 6.94 -2.91 2.67
C ALA A 80 7.62 -3.82 3.69
N ARG A 81 8.63 -4.61 3.27
CA ARG A 81 9.42 -5.47 4.16
C ARG A 81 10.21 -4.68 5.18
N ALA A 82 10.92 -3.64 4.74
CA ALA A 82 11.77 -2.83 5.60
C ALA A 82 10.97 -2.01 6.64
N ARG A 83 9.71 -1.71 6.33
CA ARG A 83 8.84 -0.86 7.15
C ARG A 83 7.61 -1.60 7.66
N LEU A 84 7.70 -2.93 7.77
CA LEU A 84 6.60 -3.75 8.26
C LEU A 84 6.23 -3.32 9.68
N CYS A 85 4.93 -3.25 9.97
CA CYS A 85 4.45 -3.01 11.32
C CYS A 85 4.92 -4.15 12.22
N SER A 86 5.65 -3.80 13.27
CA SER A 86 6.19 -4.78 14.23
C SER A 86 5.11 -5.40 15.12
N SER A 87 3.95 -4.75 15.21
CA SER A 87 2.83 -5.20 16.04
C SER A 87 1.78 -5.91 15.18
N PRO A 88 1.26 -7.07 15.62
CA PRO A 88 0.10 -7.68 15.00
C PRO A 88 -1.08 -6.69 14.96
N LEU A 89 -1.90 -6.77 13.91
CA LEU A 89 -3.11 -5.95 13.80
C LEU A 89 -4.07 -6.12 14.99
N GLN A 90 -4.05 -7.29 15.60
CA GLN A 90 -4.79 -7.59 16.81
C GLN A 90 -4.36 -6.69 17.99
N THR A 91 -3.06 -6.60 18.27
CA THR A 91 -2.53 -5.75 19.34
C THR A 91 -2.89 -4.28 19.10
N LEU A 92 -2.84 -3.84 17.85
CA LEU A 92 -3.30 -2.52 17.41
C LEU A 92 -4.78 -2.26 17.76
N ALA A 93 -5.65 -3.25 17.56
CA ALA A 93 -7.08 -3.16 17.89
C ALA A 93 -7.34 -3.16 19.40
N GLU A 94 -6.62 -4.00 20.13
CA GLU A 94 -6.71 -4.09 21.59
C GLU A 94 -6.28 -2.78 22.25
N GLU A 95 -5.12 -2.23 21.85
CA GLU A 95 -4.64 -0.94 22.34
C GLU A 95 -5.66 0.16 22.06
N ALA A 96 -6.15 0.24 20.83
CA ALA A 96 -7.17 1.21 20.44
C ALA A 96 -8.43 1.09 21.33
N SER A 97 -8.92 -0.14 21.53
CA SER A 97 -10.08 -0.43 22.38
C SER A 97 -9.85 -0.02 23.84
N ALA A 98 -8.64 -0.20 24.38
CA ALA A 98 -8.29 0.24 25.72
C ALA A 98 -8.37 1.77 25.85
N PHE A 99 -7.96 2.51 24.82
CA PHE A 99 -8.07 3.97 24.79
C PHE A 99 -9.50 4.50 24.66
N SER A 100 -10.42 3.76 24.05
CA SER A 100 -11.84 4.16 24.02
C SER A 100 -12.51 4.16 25.40
N ARG A 101 -11.92 3.47 26.38
CA ARG A 101 -12.33 3.53 27.79
C ARG A 101 -11.70 4.72 28.55
N GLY A 102 -10.87 5.54 27.90
CA GLY A 102 -10.22 6.75 28.42
C GLY A 102 -10.43 7.99 27.54
N THR A 103 -9.63 9.05 27.73
CA THR A 103 -9.73 10.29 26.94
C THR A 103 -9.17 10.12 25.52
N SER A 104 -10.03 10.29 24.50
CA SER A 104 -9.79 9.92 23.09
C SER A 104 -8.67 10.68 22.35
N THR A 105 -8.21 11.83 22.85
CA THR A 105 -7.18 12.65 22.18
C THR A 105 -5.80 11.96 22.14
N SER A 106 -5.49 11.10 23.12
CA SER A 106 -4.19 10.43 23.23
C SER A 106 -3.96 9.32 22.20
N TRP A 107 -5.01 8.60 21.78
CA TRP A 107 -4.86 7.49 20.83
C TRP A 107 -4.39 7.96 19.45
N LYS A 108 -4.99 9.04 18.93
CA LYS A 108 -4.64 9.54 17.59
C LYS A 108 -3.17 9.94 17.50
N GLU A 109 -2.63 10.53 18.55
CA GLU A 109 -1.22 10.90 18.63
C GLU A 109 -0.31 9.68 18.75
N THR A 110 -0.71 8.71 19.60
CA THR A 110 -0.01 7.42 19.77
C THR A 110 0.04 6.65 18.46
N PHE A 111 -1.08 6.55 17.74
CA PHE A 111 -1.13 5.88 16.45
C PHE A 111 -0.22 6.55 15.43
N ARG A 112 -0.25 7.89 15.38
CA ARG A 112 0.60 8.64 14.46
C ARG A 112 2.08 8.44 14.73
N SER A 113 2.49 8.37 15.99
CA SER A 113 3.92 8.21 16.33
C SER A 113 4.43 6.78 16.20
N GLN A 114 3.57 5.79 16.44
CA GLN A 114 4.00 4.39 16.52
C GLN A 114 3.64 3.53 15.30
N PHE A 115 2.52 3.83 14.62
CA PHE A 115 1.96 2.91 13.63
C PHE A 115 1.75 3.54 12.25
N GLN A 116 1.52 4.85 12.17
CA GLN A 116 1.35 5.51 10.87
C GLN A 116 2.58 5.27 9.98
N ASP A 117 2.33 5.10 8.69
CA ASP A 117 3.34 4.86 7.66
C ASP A 117 4.08 3.51 7.75
N HIS A 118 3.80 2.70 8.79
CA HIS A 118 4.19 1.30 8.81
C HIS A 118 3.29 0.49 7.89
N TRP A 119 3.87 -0.55 7.30
CA TRP A 119 3.23 -1.40 6.32
C TRP A 119 2.58 -2.61 6.97
N VAL A 120 1.44 -3.02 6.44
CA VAL A 120 0.83 -4.31 6.74
C VAL A 120 0.75 -5.13 5.47
N VAL A 121 0.95 -6.45 5.61
CA VAL A 121 0.74 -7.44 4.55
C VAL A 121 -0.46 -8.28 4.94
N LEU A 122 -1.40 -8.43 4.02
CA LEU A 122 -2.70 -9.03 4.26
C LEU A 122 -2.97 -10.08 3.18
N ASP A 123 -3.43 -11.25 3.63
CA ASP A 123 -3.93 -12.33 2.79
C ASP A 123 -5.43 -12.49 3.09
N LEU A 124 -6.26 -11.99 2.19
CA LEU A 124 -7.69 -11.84 2.41
C LEU A 124 -8.47 -12.16 1.15
N THR A 125 -9.71 -12.64 1.34
CA THR A 125 -10.68 -12.73 0.24
C THR A 125 -11.39 -11.39 0.08
N VAL A 126 -11.36 -10.85 -1.14
CA VAL A 126 -11.97 -9.56 -1.47
C VAL A 126 -13.20 -9.79 -2.33
N GLU A 127 -14.27 -9.10 -1.96
CA GLU A 127 -15.54 -9.04 -2.66
C GLU A 127 -15.78 -7.62 -3.19
N PRO A 128 -16.45 -7.45 -4.34
CA PRO A 128 -16.82 -6.12 -4.81
C PRO A 128 -17.84 -5.50 -3.86
N ARG A 129 -17.63 -4.22 -3.52
CA ARG A 129 -18.51 -3.48 -2.62
C ARG A 129 -19.91 -3.33 -3.23
N THR A 130 -20.91 -3.97 -2.63
CA THR A 130 -22.32 -3.82 -3.02
C THR A 130 -22.92 -2.58 -2.35
N GLY A 131 -22.90 -1.41 -3.02
CA GLY A 131 -23.55 -0.20 -2.50
C GLY A 131 -23.39 1.07 -3.35
N ASP A 132 -24.40 1.94 -3.30
CA ASP A 132 -24.61 3.14 -4.14
C ASP A 132 -23.88 4.43 -3.64
N SER A 133 -22.71 4.29 -3.02
CA SER A 133 -21.99 5.45 -2.47
C SER A 133 -20.90 5.96 -3.42
N ARG A 134 -20.86 7.30 -3.59
CA ARG A 134 -19.96 8.07 -4.47
C ARG A 134 -18.45 8.02 -4.09
N ARG A 135 -17.98 6.97 -3.42
CA ARG A 135 -16.57 6.70 -3.07
C ARG A 135 -16.17 5.36 -3.69
N GLY A 136 -14.90 5.20 -4.07
CA GLY A 136 -14.44 4.29 -5.13
C GLY A 136 -15.06 2.88 -5.18
N ARG A 137 -15.27 2.37 -6.40
CA ARG A 137 -15.83 1.05 -6.74
C ARG A 137 -15.02 -0.14 -6.17
N TYR A 138 -13.79 0.11 -5.70
CA TYR A 138 -12.82 -0.90 -5.29
C TYR A 138 -12.24 -0.51 -3.93
N GLY A 139 -13.08 -0.64 -2.89
CA GLY A 139 -12.68 -0.48 -1.50
C GLY A 139 -12.60 -1.83 -0.82
N LEU A 140 -11.57 -2.05 0.01
CA LEU A 140 -11.64 -3.08 1.04
C LEU A 140 -12.68 -2.61 2.07
N ASP A 141 -13.65 -3.47 2.37
CA ASP A 141 -14.52 -3.41 3.55
C ASP A 141 -14.51 -4.83 4.14
N CYS A 142 -13.37 -5.24 4.71
CA CYS A 142 -13.24 -6.57 5.32
C CYS A 142 -13.35 -6.44 6.83
N LEU A 143 -14.21 -7.26 7.43
CA LEU A 143 -14.34 -7.36 8.87
C LEU A 143 -13.37 -8.42 9.39
N LEU A 144 -12.38 -8.02 10.16
CA LEU A 144 -11.54 -8.94 10.94
C LEU A 144 -12.05 -8.97 12.37
N THR A 145 -12.22 -10.17 12.92
CA THR A 145 -12.50 -10.34 14.35
C THR A 145 -11.21 -10.75 15.05
N ALA A 146 -10.72 -9.90 15.94
CA ALA A 146 -9.55 -10.17 16.77
C ALA A 146 -9.97 -10.08 18.25
N GLU A 147 -10.06 -11.21 18.94
CA GLU A 147 -10.44 -11.30 20.37
C GLU A 147 -11.70 -10.51 20.77
N GLY A 148 -12.69 -10.46 19.87
CA GLY A 148 -13.96 -9.76 20.09
C GLY A 148 -13.95 -8.28 19.71
N VAL A 149 -12.83 -7.76 19.18
CA VAL A 149 -12.78 -6.46 18.51
C VAL A 149 -12.98 -6.67 17.01
N GLU A 150 -13.94 -5.93 16.47
CA GLU A 150 -14.24 -5.90 15.04
C GLU A 150 -13.43 -4.79 14.36
N LEU A 151 -12.56 -5.16 13.43
CA LEU A 151 -11.80 -4.23 12.60
C LEU A 151 -12.39 -4.21 11.18
N LEU A 152 -12.92 -3.06 10.78
CA LEU A 152 -13.25 -2.77 9.39
C LEU A 152 -12.03 -2.16 8.70
N LEU A 153 -11.44 -2.89 7.75
CA LEU A 153 -10.37 -2.36 6.91
C LEU A 153 -10.98 -1.52 5.80
N VAL A 154 -10.48 -0.29 5.62
CA VAL A 154 -10.92 0.64 4.58
C VAL A 154 -9.73 1.21 3.83
N GLY A 155 -9.75 1.08 2.50
CA GLY A 155 -8.75 1.68 1.62
C GLY A 155 -9.13 1.55 0.15
N GLU A 156 -8.77 2.55 -0.65
CA GLU A 156 -8.91 2.53 -2.11
C GLU A 156 -7.56 2.13 -2.73
N LEU A 157 -7.42 0.89 -3.18
CA LEU A 157 -6.21 0.39 -3.82
C LEU A 157 -6.40 0.39 -5.34
N PRO A 158 -5.70 1.24 -6.12
CA PRO A 158 -5.88 1.32 -7.57
C PRO A 158 -5.67 0.00 -8.32
N GLU A 159 -4.85 -0.89 -7.78
CA GLU A 159 -4.60 -2.22 -8.35
C GLU A 159 -5.85 -3.10 -8.29
N PHE A 160 -6.78 -2.85 -7.37
CA PHE A 160 -8.02 -3.61 -7.25
C PHE A 160 -8.99 -3.32 -8.38
N GLU A 161 -8.87 -2.17 -9.05
CA GLU A 161 -9.66 -1.87 -10.25
C GLU A 161 -9.36 -2.84 -11.41
N ARG A 162 -8.19 -3.50 -11.36
CA ARG A 162 -7.72 -4.45 -12.38
C ARG A 162 -8.12 -5.89 -12.04
N LEU A 163 -8.63 -6.13 -10.83
CA LEU A 163 -9.13 -7.43 -10.44
C LEU A 163 -10.53 -7.62 -11.03
N PRO A 164 -10.80 -8.73 -11.75
CA PRO A 164 -12.15 -9.09 -12.19
C PRO A 164 -12.96 -9.57 -10.98
N LEU A 165 -13.37 -8.65 -10.11
CA LEU A 165 -14.20 -8.93 -8.95
C LEU A 165 -15.67 -8.93 -9.36
N SER A 166 -16.40 -9.97 -8.98
CA SER A 166 -17.86 -10.03 -9.07
C SER A 166 -18.42 -10.60 -7.77
N ALA A 167 -19.66 -10.27 -7.42
CA ALA A 167 -20.29 -10.77 -6.19
C ALA A 167 -20.38 -12.31 -6.18
N GLU A 168 -20.36 -12.93 -7.36
CA GLU A 168 -20.39 -14.39 -7.53
C GLU A 168 -18.98 -15.00 -7.53
N THR A 169 -17.93 -14.18 -7.62
CA THR A 169 -16.53 -14.62 -7.69
C THR A 169 -15.66 -13.79 -6.73
N PRO A 170 -15.77 -14.02 -5.41
CA PRO A 170 -14.79 -13.50 -4.45
C PRO A 170 -13.39 -13.96 -4.84
N ARG A 171 -12.37 -13.14 -4.57
CA ARG A 171 -10.98 -13.47 -4.92
C ARG A 171 -10.05 -13.29 -3.74
N ARG A 172 -9.35 -14.36 -3.39
CA ARG A 172 -8.20 -14.29 -2.48
C ARG A 172 -7.10 -13.44 -3.12
N VAL A 173 -6.62 -12.46 -2.37
CA VAL A 173 -5.53 -11.57 -2.76
C VAL A 173 -4.56 -11.40 -1.62
N ILE A 174 -3.30 -11.25 -1.99
CA ILE A 174 -2.22 -10.91 -1.06
C ILE A 174 -1.73 -9.54 -1.44
N PHE A 175 -1.82 -8.59 -0.52
CA PHE A 175 -1.48 -7.20 -0.79
C PHE A 175 -0.81 -6.56 0.42
N ALA A 176 -0.12 -5.45 0.19
CA ALA A 176 0.46 -4.65 1.25
C ALA A 176 0.04 -3.19 1.09
N ALA A 177 -0.13 -2.50 2.22
CA ALA A 177 -0.38 -1.07 2.24
C ALA A 177 0.12 -0.44 3.55
N PRO A 178 0.51 0.85 3.53
CA PRO A 178 0.80 1.58 4.76
C PRO A 178 -0.46 1.84 5.58
N LEU A 179 -0.32 1.89 6.89
CA LEU A 179 -1.35 2.31 7.83
C LEU A 179 -1.51 3.83 7.78
N ALA A 180 -2.74 4.30 7.58
CA ALA A 180 -3.08 5.72 7.50
C ALA A 180 -3.87 6.23 8.72
N GLY A 181 -4.57 5.36 9.44
CA GLY A 181 -5.32 5.75 10.62
C GLY A 181 -6.07 4.58 11.26
N LEU A 182 -6.38 4.70 12.55
CA LEU A 182 -7.31 3.81 13.24
C LEU A 182 -8.27 4.65 14.06
N GLN A 183 -9.57 4.51 13.81
CA GLN A 183 -10.62 5.32 14.41
C GLN A 183 -11.78 4.44 14.88
N PRO A 184 -12.51 4.80 15.94
CA PRO A 184 -13.74 4.12 16.29
C PRO A 184 -14.72 4.13 15.10
N GLY A 185 -15.51 3.08 14.97
CA GLY A 185 -16.58 2.95 13.98
C GLY A 185 -17.66 4.01 14.17
N ASP A 186 -18.49 4.14 13.13
CA ASP A 186 -19.59 5.10 13.15
C ASP A 186 -20.67 4.72 14.18
N ALA A 187 -21.56 5.65 14.50
CA ALA A 187 -22.63 5.46 15.48
C ALA A 187 -23.56 4.27 15.19
N SER A 188 -23.59 3.79 13.94
CA SER A 188 -24.35 2.62 13.51
C SER A 188 -23.69 1.28 13.88
N HIS A 189 -22.39 1.27 14.19
CA HIS A 189 -21.62 0.08 14.57
C HIS A 189 -20.76 0.38 15.82
N PRO A 190 -21.38 0.68 16.97
CA PRO A 190 -20.64 0.96 18.21
C PRO A 190 -19.84 -0.28 18.64
N GLY A 191 -18.52 -0.14 18.75
CA GLY A 191 -17.60 -1.23 19.12
C GLY A 191 -16.74 -1.75 17.96
N GLN A 192 -17.08 -1.40 16.72
CA GLN A 192 -16.21 -1.62 15.57
C GLN A 192 -15.11 -0.54 15.52
N TRP A 193 -13.96 -0.86 14.93
CA TRP A 193 -12.86 0.06 14.64
C TRP A 193 -12.59 0.08 13.14
N THR A 194 -12.40 1.27 12.57
CA THR A 194 -12.04 1.45 11.17
C THR A 194 -10.54 1.64 11.02
N LEU A 195 -9.86 0.64 10.45
CA LEU A 195 -8.45 0.72 10.05
C LEU A 195 -8.34 1.26 8.63
N LYS A 196 -7.83 2.48 8.50
CA LYS A 196 -7.59 3.15 7.21
C LYS A 196 -6.22 2.79 6.67
N LEU A 197 -6.18 2.33 5.42
CA LEU A 197 -4.96 2.08 4.68
C LEU A 197 -4.66 3.24 3.73
N ALA A 198 -3.38 3.55 3.53
CA ALA A 198 -2.90 4.53 2.55
C ALA A 198 -2.95 3.92 1.14
N GLY A 199 -4.16 3.70 0.63
CA GLY A 199 -4.42 2.84 -0.53
C GLY A 199 -3.70 3.22 -1.83
N ARG A 200 -3.36 4.51 -2.04
CA ARG A 200 -2.55 4.95 -3.22
C ARG A 200 -1.14 4.35 -3.26
N GLN A 201 -0.59 3.99 -2.11
CA GLN A 201 0.70 3.32 -2.00
C GLN A 201 0.56 1.80 -1.91
N GLY A 202 -0.67 1.30 -1.72
CA GLY A 202 -0.95 -0.12 -1.66
C GLY A 202 -0.62 -0.82 -2.97
N PHE A 203 -0.35 -2.12 -2.90
CA PHE A 203 -0.04 -2.93 -4.07
C PHE A 203 -0.32 -4.42 -3.82
N LEU A 204 -0.54 -5.18 -4.90
CA LEU A 204 -0.64 -6.64 -4.83
C LEU A 204 0.76 -7.25 -4.74
N TRP A 205 0.98 -8.12 -3.77
CA TRP A 205 2.22 -8.87 -3.64
C TRP A 205 2.37 -9.87 -4.78
N THR A 206 3.58 -10.10 -5.29
CA THR A 206 3.74 -11.02 -6.43
C THR A 206 4.88 -12.01 -6.28
N THR A 207 5.85 -11.74 -5.42
CA THR A 207 7.05 -12.57 -5.32
C THR A 207 6.93 -13.55 -4.16
N PRO A 208 6.93 -14.88 -4.41
CA PRO A 208 6.79 -15.88 -3.36
C PRO A 208 7.93 -15.86 -2.34
N GLU A 209 9.16 -15.62 -2.78
CA GLU A 209 10.37 -15.65 -1.94
C GLU A 209 10.30 -14.54 -0.89
N THR A 210 9.97 -13.32 -1.31
CA THR A 210 9.88 -12.16 -0.42
C THR A 210 8.70 -12.28 0.56
N LEU A 211 7.63 -13.01 0.18
CA LEU A 211 6.52 -13.31 1.06
C LEU A 211 6.90 -14.36 2.11
N ALA A 212 7.62 -15.41 1.71
CA ALA A 212 8.11 -16.44 2.62
C ALA A 212 9.09 -15.89 3.66
N GLU A 213 9.93 -14.92 3.27
CA GLU A 213 10.84 -14.21 4.18
C GLU A 213 10.10 -13.43 5.27
N LEU A 214 8.83 -13.09 5.07
CA LEU A 214 7.95 -12.49 6.08
C LEU A 214 7.28 -13.52 7.00
N GLY A 215 7.55 -14.82 6.80
CA GLY A 215 6.98 -15.91 7.60
C GLY A 215 5.60 -16.40 7.13
N PHE A 216 5.12 -15.93 5.98
CA PHE A 216 3.86 -16.43 5.39
C PHE A 216 4.07 -17.81 4.75
N PRO A 217 3.08 -18.72 4.88
CA PRO A 217 3.13 -20.01 4.20
C PRO A 217 2.97 -19.83 2.69
N VAL A 218 3.91 -20.37 1.93
CA VAL A 218 3.90 -20.35 0.46
C VAL A 218 3.68 -21.78 -0.05
N ASP A 219 2.43 -22.21 0.03
CA ASP A 219 1.94 -23.44 -0.60
C ASP A 219 1.55 -23.21 -2.07
N ASP A 220 1.05 -24.25 -2.73
CA ASP A 220 0.70 -24.18 -4.15
C ASP A 220 -0.49 -23.24 -4.43
N GLU A 221 -1.40 -23.08 -3.47
CA GLU A 221 -2.51 -22.15 -3.59
C GLU A 221 -2.02 -20.70 -3.50
N THR A 222 -1.18 -20.39 -2.51
CA THR A 222 -0.52 -19.09 -2.37
C THR A 222 0.30 -18.75 -3.61
N ARG A 223 1.09 -19.71 -4.14
CA ARG A 223 1.84 -19.50 -5.40
C ARG A 223 0.92 -19.18 -6.58
N ALA A 224 -0.22 -19.88 -6.69
CA ALA A 224 -1.19 -19.61 -7.76
C ALA A 224 -1.80 -18.21 -7.65
N VAL A 225 -2.11 -17.74 -6.42
CA VAL A 225 -2.56 -16.35 -6.18
C VAL A 225 -1.49 -15.36 -6.64
N LEU A 226 -0.24 -15.53 -6.19
CA LEU A 226 0.87 -14.63 -6.53
C LEU A 226 1.15 -14.57 -8.03
N GLN A 227 1.19 -15.72 -8.72
CA GLN A 227 1.35 -15.79 -10.17
C GLN A 227 0.20 -15.09 -10.91
N SER A 228 -1.03 -15.28 -10.43
CA SER A 228 -2.20 -14.63 -11.01
C SER A 228 -2.14 -13.12 -10.86
N GLN A 229 -1.71 -12.61 -9.69
CA GLN A 229 -1.50 -11.19 -9.45
C GLN A 229 -0.36 -10.62 -10.31
N ALA A 230 0.75 -11.34 -10.47
CA ALA A 230 1.86 -10.94 -11.32
C ALA A 230 1.43 -10.79 -12.79
N ALA A 231 0.66 -11.76 -13.31
CA ALA A 231 0.13 -11.71 -14.66
C ALA A 231 -0.79 -10.50 -14.89
N LEU A 232 -1.66 -10.18 -13.92
CA LEU A 232 -2.52 -8.99 -13.97
C LEU A 232 -1.74 -7.68 -13.97
N LEU A 233 -0.63 -7.63 -13.24
CA LEU A 233 0.24 -6.46 -13.17
C LEU A 233 1.19 -6.34 -14.36
N GLY A 234 1.36 -7.40 -15.16
CA GLY A 234 2.34 -7.45 -16.24
C GLY A 234 3.78 -7.54 -15.72
N VAL A 235 3.97 -8.11 -14.53
CA VAL A 235 5.28 -8.32 -13.90
C VAL A 235 5.71 -9.76 -14.18
N VAL A 236 6.99 -9.93 -14.55
CA VAL A 236 7.60 -11.26 -14.67
C VAL A 236 8.06 -11.69 -13.29
N THR A 237 7.42 -12.73 -12.75
CA THR A 237 7.93 -13.44 -11.56
C THR A 237 9.21 -14.19 -11.96
N PRO A 238 10.29 -14.09 -11.18
CA PRO A 238 11.51 -14.86 -11.41
C PRO A 238 11.25 -16.38 -11.32
#